data_AF-A0AA38FVM0-F1
#
_entry.id   AF-A0AA38FVM0-F1
#
_cell.length_a   1.000
_cell.length_b   1.000
_cell.length_c   1.000
_cell.angle_alpha   90.00
_cell.angle_beta   90.00
_cell.angle_gamma   90.00
#
_symmetry.space_group_name_H-M   'P 1'
#
loop_
_entity.id
_entity.type
_entity.pdbx_description
1 polymer ?
#
loop_
_entity_poly.entity_id
_entity_poly.type
_entity_poly.pdbx_seq_one_letter_code
_entity_poly.pdbx_strand_id
1 'polypeptide(L)' 'DVRNRLPKFQGNNAITRDQHLKIFVNMMEEFEIEFEDVYIKLFIHTLEEDARDWYKALPDNSIDSWTEM' A
#
# COMPACT_ATOMS: atom_id res chain seq x y z
N ASP A 1 13.24 6.63 -9.10
CA ASP A 1 12.88 5.92 -7.86
C ASP A 1 11.49 5.34 -8.03
N VAL A 2 11.30 4.03 -7.85
CA VAL A 2 10.00 3.35 -7.97
C VAL A 2 8.96 3.92 -7.01
N ARG A 3 9.42 4.44 -5.86
CA ARG A 3 8.57 5.04 -4.82
C ARG A 3 7.82 6.28 -5.27
N ASN A 4 8.35 7.01 -6.25
CA ASN A 4 7.70 8.20 -6.81
C ASN A 4 6.62 7.85 -7.84
N ARG A 5 6.54 6.58 -8.27
CA ARG A 5 5.53 6.11 -9.23
C ARG A 5 4.36 5.40 -8.55
N LEU A 6 4.49 5.09 -7.26
CA LEU A 6 3.45 4.42 -6.48
C LEU A 6 2.23 5.33 -6.32
N PRO A 7 1.00 4.77 -6.40
CA PRO A 7 -0.21 5.53 -6.11
C PRO A 7 -0.20 6.03 -4.66
N LYS A 8 -0.90 7.14 -4.38
CA LYS A 8 -0.94 7.76 -3.06
C LYS A 8 -2.34 7.75 -2.47
N PHE A 9 -2.43 7.43 -1.18
CA PHE A 9 -3.70 7.31 -0.46
C PHE A 9 -3.63 7.98 0.91
N GLN A 10 -4.45 9.01 1.11
CA GLN A 10 -4.61 9.73 2.38
C GLN A 10 -5.90 9.35 3.12
N GLY A 11 -6.81 8.59 2.50
CA GLY A 11 -8.12 8.24 3.07
C GLY A 11 -9.25 9.25 2.78
N ASN A 12 -8.92 10.48 2.38
CA ASN A 12 -9.84 11.55 1.97
C ASN A 12 -9.63 12.00 0.50
N ASN A 13 -8.76 11.30 -0.23
CA ASN A 13 -8.41 11.60 -1.62
C ASN A 13 -9.60 11.46 -2.58
N ALA A 14 -9.45 12.00 -3.78
CA ALA A 14 -10.41 11.85 -4.89
C ALA A 14 -10.57 10.40 -5.40
N ILE A 15 -9.71 9.47 -4.96
CA ILE A 15 -9.81 8.04 -5.30
C ILE A 15 -10.35 7.25 -4.11
N THR A 16 -11.22 6.28 -4.40
CA THR A 16 -11.71 5.36 -3.38
C THR A 16 -10.61 4.37 -2.97
N ARG A 17 -10.78 3.73 -1.81
CA ARG A 17 -9.92 2.62 -1.37
C ARG A 17 -9.76 1.55 -2.45
N ASP A 18 -10.87 1.15 -3.08
CA ASP A 18 -10.87 0.06 -4.06
C ASP A 18 -10.13 0.47 -5.35
N GLN A 19 -10.24 1.73 -5.75
CA GLN A 19 -9.48 2.28 -6.88
C GLN A 19 -7.98 2.31 -6.56
N HIS A 20 -7.62 2.75 -5.36
CA HIS A 20 -6.24 2.75 -4.90
C HIS A 20 -5.63 1.34 -4.93
N LEU A 21 -6.34 0.37 -4.34
CA LEU A 21 -5.91 -1.03 -4.30
C LEU A 21 -5.71 -1.60 -5.71
N LYS A 22 -6.68 -1.36 -6.60
CA LYS A 22 -6.59 -1.82 -8.00
C LYS A 22 -5.36 -1.24 -8.73
N ILE A 23 -5.08 0.05 -8.56
CA ILE A 23 -3.91 0.68 -9.20
C ILE A 23 -2.62 0.06 -8.66
N PHE A 24 -2.54 -0.14 -7.35
CA PHE A 24 -1.38 -0.74 -6.72
C PHE A 24 -1.16 -2.18 -7.21
N VAL A 25 -2.20 -3.02 -7.19
CA VAL A 25 -2.11 -4.42 -7.64
C VAL A 25 -1.65 -4.51 -9.09
N ASN A 26 -2.26 -3.75 -10.00
CA ASN A 26 -1.87 -3.72 -11.41
C ASN A 26 -0.39 -3.34 -11.58
N MET A 27 0.10 -2.37 -10.80
CA MET A 27 1.48 -1.92 -10.86
C MET A 27 2.47 -2.96 -10.31
N MET A 28 2.06 -3.76 -9.31
CA MET A 28 2.86 -4.87 -8.81
C MET A 28 2.93 -6.02 -9.82
N GLU A 29 1.82 -6.30 -10.52
CA GLU A 29 1.78 -7.25 -11.64
C GLU A 29 2.70 -6.81 -12.79
N GLU A 30 2.64 -5.53 -13.19
CA GLU A 30 3.52 -4.97 -14.23
C GLU A 30 5.01 -5.04 -13.88
N PHE A 31 5.35 -5.07 -12.59
CA PHE A 31 6.72 -5.18 -12.10
C PHE A 31 7.13 -6.61 -11.75
N GLU A 32 6.26 -7.59 -11.97
CA GLU A 32 6.49 -9.00 -11.65
C GLU A 32 6.91 -9.19 -10.18
N ILE A 33 6.30 -8.43 -9.26
CA ILE A 33 6.57 -8.53 -7.82
C ILE A 33 5.75 -9.69 -7.25
N GLU A 34 6.43 -10.81 -7.01
CA GLU A 34 5.81 -12.03 -6.46
C GLU A 34 6.09 -12.22 -4.96
N PHE A 35 7.04 -11.49 -4.39
CA PHE A 35 7.41 -11.61 -2.98
C PHE A 35 6.47 -10.79 -2.10
N GLU A 36 5.69 -11.47 -1.27
CA GLU A 36 4.68 -10.87 -0.39
C GLU A 36 5.27 -9.82 0.58
N ASP A 37 6.47 -10.05 1.11
CA ASP A 37 7.11 -9.09 2.02
C ASP A 37 7.52 -7.79 1.30
N VAL A 38 7.94 -7.90 0.04
CA VAL A 38 8.22 -6.74 -0.82
C VAL A 38 6.92 -6.02 -1.16
N TYR A 39 5.86 -6.76 -1.44
CA TYR A 39 4.53 -6.27 -1.75
C TYR A 39 3.98 -5.40 -0.61
N ILE A 40 4.01 -5.91 0.63
CA ILE A 40 3.57 -5.17 1.83
C ILE A 40 4.44 -3.92 2.06
N LYS A 41 5.77 -4.05 1.96
CA LYS A 41 6.71 -2.91 2.09
C LYS A 41 6.40 -1.80 1.08
N LEU A 42 6.08 -2.16 -0.16
CA LEU A 42 5.72 -1.21 -1.21
C LEU A 42 4.35 -0.57 -0.96
N PHE A 43 3.37 -1.33 -0.48
CA PHE A 43 2.05 -0.78 -0.15
C PHE A 43 2.14 0.31 0.92
N ILE A 44 2.96 0.13 1.96
CA ILE A 44 3.12 1.15 3.02
C ILE A 44 3.63 2.49 2.45
N HIS A 45 4.41 2.46 1.37
CA HIS A 45 4.89 3.67 0.69
C HIS A 45 3.81 4.39 -0.15
N THR A 46 2.65 3.76 -0.34
CA THR A 46 1.46 4.38 -0.96
C THR A 46 0.64 5.20 0.03
N LEU A 47 0.77 4.90 1.33
CA LEU A 47 0.00 5.58 2.38
C LEU A 47 0.61 6.94 2.73
N GLU A 48 -0.23 7.96 2.83
CA GLU A 48 0.13 9.32 3.21
C GLU A 48 -0.80 9.83 4.30
N GLU A 49 -0.35 10.88 5.02
CA GLU A 49 -1.12 11.57 6.06
C GLU A 49 -1.83 10.60 7.02
N ASP A 50 -3.15 10.76 7.20
CA ASP A 50 -3.98 10.01 8.15
C ASP A 50 -3.88 8.49 7.94
N ALA A 51 -3.81 8.02 6.69
CA ALA A 51 -3.70 6.59 6.40
C ALA A 51 -2.33 6.04 6.81
N ARG A 52 -1.26 6.84 6.68
CA ARG A 52 0.08 6.45 7.13
C ARG A 52 0.18 6.45 8.65
N ASP A 53 -0.45 7.41 9.31
CA ASP A 53 -0.43 7.50 10.76
C ASP A 53 -1.29 6.42 11.41
N TRP A 54 -2.41 6.03 10.79
CA TRP A 54 -3.14 4.82 11.16
C TRP A 54 -2.25 3.58 11.12
N TYR A 55 -1.52 3.36 10.02
CA TYR A 55 -0.64 2.19 9.88
C TYR A 55 0.45 2.15 10.97
N LYS A 56 1.07 3.29 11.30
CA LYS A 56 2.09 3.36 12.36
C LYS A 56 1.52 3.15 13.77
N ALA A 57 0.23 3.34 13.97
CA ALA A 57 -0.42 3.13 15.26
C ALA A 57 -0.80 1.66 15.51
N LEU A 58 -0.64 0.80 14.51
CA LEU A 58 -0.89 -0.63 14.64
C LEU A 58 0.19 -1.31 15.50
N PRO A 59 -0.16 -2.33 16.29
CA PRO A 59 0.84 -3.12 17.02
C PRO A 59 1.85 -3.81 16.09
N ASP A 60 3.06 -4.03 16.59
CA ASP A 60 4.07 -4.79 15.85
C ASP A 60 3.54 -6.17 15.43
N ASN A 61 3.80 -6.55 14.19
CA ASN A 61 3.35 -7.81 13.57
C ASN A 61 1.82 -7.99 13.54
N SER A 62 1.03 -6.90 13.58
CA SER A 62 -0.44 -7.01 13.45
C SER A 62 -0.92 -7.17 12.00
N ILE A 63 -0.02 -7.05 11.02
CA ILE A 63 -0.26 -7.35 9.60
C ILE A 63 0.95 -8.17 9.18
N ASP A 64 0.78 -9.48 9.05
CA ASP A 64 1.86 -10.40 8.69
C ASP A 64 1.73 -10.96 7.26
N SER A 65 0.59 -10.73 6.62
CA SER A 65 0.29 -11.17 5.26
C SER A 65 -0.50 -10.11 4.49
N TRP A 66 -0.42 -10.18 3.16
CA TRP A 66 -1.17 -9.29 2.28
C TRP A 66 -2.69 -9.52 2.39
N THR A 67 -3.10 -10.75 2.73
CA THR A 67 -4.52 -11.09 2.90
C THR A 67 -5.14 -10.41 4.13
N GLU A 68 -4.33 -10.13 5.15
CA GLU A 68 -4.76 -9.42 6.36
C GLU A 68 -4.76 -7.89 6.22
N MET A 69 -4.15 -7.37 5.15
CA MET A 69 -4.03 -5.94 4.85
C MET A 69 -5.29 -5.39 4.19
#